data_AF-A0A537N0J7-F1
#
_entry.id   AF-A0A537N0J7-F1
#
_cell.length_a   1.000
_cell.length_b   1.000
_cell.length_c   1.000
_cell.angle_alpha   90.00
_cell.angle_beta   90.00
_cell.angle_gamma   90.00
#
_symmetry.space_group_name_H-M   'P 1'
#
loop_
_entity.id
_entity.type
_entity.pdbx_description
1 polymer ?
#
loop_
_entity_poly.entity_id
_entity_poly.type
_entity_poly.pdbx_seq_one_letter_code
_entity_poly.pdbx_strand_id
1 'polypeptide(L)'
;MRKTGKVVDEALKGCDDGELFLEYVQSESLAFDDGKLKSASYDTTQGFGLRAVSGEVTGFSHASALDEKALKRAADTVKAVRAGKGGRSD
;
A
#
# COMPACT_ATOMS: atom_id res chain seq x y z
N MET A 1 -4.97 15.68 3.25
CA MET A 1 -4.65 15.54 1.80
C MET A 1 -3.33 16.19 1.38
N ARG A 2 -3.04 17.46 1.72
CA ARG A 2 -1.83 18.18 1.25
C ARG A 2 -0.47 17.60 1.68
N LYS A 3 -0.42 16.82 2.76
CA LYS A 3 0.81 16.16 3.26
C LYS A 3 1.13 14.86 2.51
N THR A 4 0.12 14.01 2.32
CA THR A 4 0.22 12.74 1.59
C THR A 4 0.73 12.97 0.16
N GLY A 5 0.11 13.91 -0.56
CA GLY A 5 0.53 14.28 -1.91
C GLY A 5 2.02 14.64 -1.97
N LYS A 6 2.49 15.52 -1.06
CA LYS A 6 3.91 15.88 -1.00
C LYS A 6 4.86 14.70 -0.82
N VAL A 7 4.53 13.75 0.06
CA VAL A 7 5.38 12.57 0.28
C VAL A 7 5.44 11.70 -0.97
N VAL A 8 4.30 11.52 -1.64
CA VAL A 8 4.23 10.76 -2.90
C VAL A 8 4.97 11.50 -4.02
N ASP A 9 4.73 12.79 -4.20
CA ASP A 9 5.40 13.62 -5.20
C ASP A 9 6.93 13.59 -5.03
N GLU A 10 7.41 13.66 -3.77
CA GLU A 10 8.82 13.52 -3.46
C GLU A 10 9.36 12.12 -3.74
N ALA A 11 8.57 11.07 -3.53
CA ALA A 11 8.94 9.69 -3.84
C ALA A 11 9.06 9.42 -5.33
N LEU A 12 8.12 9.98 -6.11
CA LEU A 12 8.03 9.80 -7.55
C LEU A 12 8.83 10.83 -8.35
N LYS A 13 9.53 11.76 -7.68
CA LYS A 13 10.27 12.83 -8.35
C LYS A 13 11.35 12.26 -9.28
N GLY A 14 11.17 12.45 -10.58
CA GLY A 14 12.10 11.96 -11.61
C GLY A 14 11.89 10.50 -11.99
N CYS A 15 10.75 9.92 -11.62
CA CYS A 15 10.17 8.75 -12.22
C CYS A 15 9.34 9.15 -13.45
N ASP A 16 9.18 8.24 -14.39
CA ASP A 16 8.36 8.43 -15.59
C ASP A 16 6.88 8.26 -15.27
N ASP A 17 6.56 7.37 -14.34
CA ASP A 17 5.21 7.11 -13.85
C ASP A 17 5.24 6.63 -12.38
N GLY A 18 4.09 6.68 -11.74
CA GLY A 18 3.89 6.08 -10.43
C GLY A 18 2.47 6.27 -9.90
N GLU A 19 2.11 5.41 -8.97
CA GLU A 19 0.77 5.40 -8.38
C GLU A 19 0.87 5.12 -6.88
N LEU A 20 -0.01 5.80 -6.13
CA LEU A 20 -0.39 5.40 -4.79
C LEU A 20 -1.78 4.79 -4.88
N PHE A 21 -1.87 3.48 -4.63
CA PHE A 21 -3.12 2.75 -4.50
C PHE A 21 -3.51 2.64 -3.03
N LEU A 22 -4.76 2.94 -2.68
CA LEU A 22 -5.29 2.75 -1.33
C LEU A 22 -6.46 1.79 -1.37
N GLU A 23 -6.52 0.89 -0.40
CA GLU A 23 -7.58 -0.10 -0.25
C GLU A 23 -8.16 -0.09 1.16
N TYR A 24 -9.47 -0.24 1.21
CA TYR A 24 -10.23 -0.47 2.43
C TYR A 24 -11.36 -1.46 2.11
N VAL A 25 -11.37 -2.60 2.80
CA VAL A 25 -12.31 -3.68 2.60
C VAL A 25 -12.96 -4.04 3.93
N GLN A 26 -14.29 -4.11 3.93
CA GLN A 26 -15.07 -4.68 5.01
C GLN A 26 -15.74 -5.95 4.48
N SER A 27 -15.56 -7.04 5.22
CA SER A 27 -16.06 -8.36 4.84
C SER A 27 -16.92 -8.91 5.97
N GLU A 28 -18.12 -9.37 5.61
CA GLU A 28 -19.04 -10.03 6.53
C GLU A 28 -19.31 -11.45 6.04
N SER A 29 -19.24 -12.43 6.95
CA SER A 29 -19.65 -13.80 6.65
C SER A 29 -20.57 -14.34 7.74
N LEU A 30 -21.64 -15.01 7.33
CA LEU A 30 -22.62 -15.64 8.20
C LEU A 30 -22.78 -17.09 7.75
N ALA A 31 -22.51 -18.04 8.64
CA ALA A 31 -22.71 -19.46 8.39
C ALA A 31 -23.89 -19.98 9.22
N PHE A 32 -24.84 -20.61 8.55
CA PHE A 32 -26.01 -21.21 9.17
C PHE A 32 -25.95 -22.72 9.08
N ASP A 33 -26.48 -23.40 10.10
CA ASP A 33 -26.58 -24.86 10.19
C ASP A 33 -27.94 -25.19 10.83
N ASP A 34 -28.73 -26.03 10.17
CA ASP A 34 -30.10 -26.38 10.55
C ASP A 34 -30.99 -25.16 10.91
N GLY A 35 -30.92 -24.11 10.07
CA GLY A 35 -31.68 -22.87 10.26
C GLY A 35 -31.21 -21.99 11.43
N LYS A 36 -30.12 -22.37 12.12
CA LYS A 36 -29.52 -21.61 13.23
C LYS A 36 -28.20 -21.00 12.81
N LEU A 37 -27.90 -19.80 13.30
CA LEU A 37 -26.60 -19.17 13.07
C LEU A 37 -25.51 -19.95 13.82
N LYS A 38 -24.53 -20.47 13.08
CA LYS A 38 -23.41 -21.26 13.60
C LYS A 38 -22.16 -20.42 13.79
N SER A 39 -21.89 -19.49 12.88
CA SER A 39 -20.79 -18.52 13.03
C SER A 39 -21.10 -17.22 12.29
N ALA A 40 -20.58 -16.13 12.82
CA ALA A 40 -20.55 -14.82 12.17
C ALA A 40 -19.13 -14.27 12.26
N SER A 41 -18.60 -13.76 11.16
CA SER A 41 -17.32 -13.06 11.12
C SER A 41 -17.50 -11.69 10.49
N TYR A 42 -16.82 -10.70 11.06
CA TYR A 42 -16.74 -9.34 10.54
C TYR A 42 -15.27 -8.96 10.56
N ASP A 43 -14.72 -8.66 9.39
CA ASP A 43 -13.32 -8.37 9.21
C ASP A 43 -13.16 -7.05 8.47
N THR A 44 -12.18 -6.25 8.89
CA THR A 44 -11.78 -5.03 8.18
C THR A 44 -10.32 -5.16 7.80
N THR A 45 -10.04 -5.07 6.50
CA THR A 45 -8.69 -5.04 5.96
C THR A 45 -8.46 -3.69 5.27
N GLN A 46 -7.27 -3.13 5.42
CA GLN A 46 -6.91 -1.87 4.77
C GLN A 46 -5.43 -1.87 4.45
N GLY A 47 -5.04 -1.00 3.53
CA GLY A 47 -3.64 -0.83 3.19
C GLY A 47 -3.44 0.08 2.00
N PHE A 48 -2.19 0.24 1.61
CA PHE A 48 -1.81 0.96 0.42
C PHE A 48 -0.64 0.27 -0.30
N GLY A 49 -0.53 0.51 -1.59
CA GLY A 49 0.63 0.18 -2.42
C GLY A 49 1.18 1.45 -3.08
N LEU A 50 2.51 1.59 -3.14
CA LEU A 50 3.21 2.66 -3.84
C LEU A 50 4.11 2.04 -4.90
N ARG A 51 3.89 2.41 -6.16
CA ARG A 51 4.69 1.98 -7.31
C ARG A 51 5.35 3.19 -7.97
N ALA A 52 6.60 3.01 -8.38
CA ALA A 52 7.37 4.00 -9.11
C ALA A 52 8.03 3.35 -10.33
N VAL A 53 8.00 4.00 -11.49
CA VAL A 53 8.58 3.51 -12.74
C VAL A 53 9.62 4.51 -13.25
N SER A 54 10.82 4.05 -13.57
CA SER A 54 11.90 4.88 -14.12
C SER A 54 12.68 4.07 -15.15
N GLY A 55 12.44 4.36 -16.43
CA GLY A 55 12.92 3.56 -17.56
C GLY A 55 12.42 2.12 -17.45
N GLU A 56 13.36 1.19 -17.35
CA GLU A 56 13.08 -0.24 -17.20
C GLU A 56 12.95 -0.68 -15.73
N VAL A 57 13.22 0.21 -14.77
CA VAL A 57 13.20 -0.12 -13.34
C VAL A 57 11.83 0.21 -12.75
N THR A 58 11.23 -0.77 -12.07
CA THR A 58 10.01 -0.58 -11.28
C THR A 58 10.30 -0.83 -9.80
N GLY A 59 9.98 0.15 -8.95
CA GLY A 59 9.98 0.02 -7.50
C GLY A 59 8.57 -0.17 -6.95
N PHE A 60 8.42 -1.03 -5.95
CA PHE A 60 7.13 -1.30 -5.30
C PHE A 60 7.30 -1.39 -3.78
N SER A 61 6.32 -0.88 -3.05
CA SER A 61 6.21 -1.06 -1.60
C SER A 61 4.73 -1.05 -1.19
N HIS A 62 4.38 -1.76 -0.14
CA HIS A 62 3.02 -1.79 0.39
C HIS A 62 3.02 -1.76 1.92
N ALA A 63 1.90 -1.39 2.53
CA ALA A 63 1.69 -1.50 3.96
C ALA A 63 0.21 -1.70 4.29
N SER A 64 -0.08 -2.46 5.34
CA SER A 64 -1.43 -2.59 5.92
C SER A 64 -1.83 -1.41 6.82
N ALA A 65 -0.85 -0.59 7.23
CA ALA A 65 -1.09 0.59 8.05
C ALA A 65 -1.28 1.84 7.18
N LEU A 66 -2.43 2.50 7.29
CA LEU A 66 -2.72 3.77 6.64
C LEU A 66 -2.25 4.96 7.51
N ASP A 67 -0.94 5.11 7.68
CA ASP A 67 -0.35 6.22 8.44
C ASP A 67 0.87 6.86 7.75
N GLU A 68 1.23 8.07 8.20
CA GLU A 68 2.31 8.86 7.60
C GLU A 68 3.69 8.17 7.73
N LYS A 69 3.92 7.40 8.79
CA LYS A 69 5.20 6.70 8.98
C LYS A 69 5.32 5.55 7.99
N ALA A 70 4.26 4.78 7.81
CA ALA A 70 4.19 3.72 6.81
C ALA A 70 4.41 4.29 5.40
N LEU A 71 3.74 5.40 5.06
CA LEU A 71 3.90 6.06 3.77
C LEU A 71 5.35 6.54 3.52
N LYS A 72 6.01 7.12 4.53
CA LYS A 72 7.42 7.54 4.42
C LYS A 72 8.36 6.36 4.19
N ARG A 73 8.16 5.24 4.91
CA ARG A 73 8.95 4.03 4.67
C ARG A 73 8.77 3.51 3.25
N ALA A 74 7.54 3.44 2.77
CA ALA A 74 7.27 3.01 1.40
C ALA A 74 7.92 3.95 0.36
N ALA A 75 7.86 5.27 0.60
CA ALA A 75 8.53 6.27 -0.21
C ALA A 75 10.06 6.06 -0.24
N ASP A 76 10.68 5.76 0.90
CA ASP A 76 12.12 5.50 0.97
C ASP A 76 12.51 4.22 0.22
N THR A 77 11.69 3.17 0.29
CA THR A 77 11.89 1.92 -0.46
C THR A 77 11.87 2.16 -1.97
N VAL A 78 10.86 2.85 -2.50
CA VAL A 78 10.79 3.11 -3.96
C VAL A 78 11.91 4.03 -4.45
N LYS A 79 12.34 5.00 -3.62
CA LYS A 79 13.51 5.86 -3.90
C LYS A 79 14.81 5.04 -3.97
N ALA A 80 15.00 4.07 -3.06
CA ALA A 80 16.20 3.25 -3.01
C ALA A 80 16.35 2.37 -4.26
N VAL A 81 15.24 1.77 -4.73
CA VAL A 81 15.21 0.95 -5.95
C VAL A 81 15.65 1.76 -7.17
N ARG A 82 15.16 3.00 -7.32
CA ARG A 82 15.62 3.92 -8.38
C ARG A 82 17.11 4.23 -8.30
N ALA A 83 17.65 4.40 -7.10
CA ALA A 83 19.07 4.70 -6.91
C ALA A 83 20.01 3.49 -7.16
N GLY A 84 19.48 2.36 -7.65
CA GLY A 84 20.25 1.13 -7.84
C GLY A 84 20.62 0.43 -6.52
N LYS A 85 20.02 0.85 -5.40
CA LYS A 85 20.20 0.22 -4.10
C LYS A 85 18.97 -0.66 -3.85
N GLY A 86 19.01 -1.90 -4.32
CA GLY A 86 17.92 -2.87 -4.17
C GLY A 86 17.40 -2.91 -2.73
N GLY A 87 16.17 -2.43 -2.52
CA GLY A 87 15.52 -2.40 -1.22
C GLY A 87 15.02 -3.79 -0.83
N ARG A 88 15.21 -4.16 0.43
CA ARG A 88 14.65 -5.38 1.02
C ARG A 88 13.21 -5.10 1.45
N SER A 89 12.28 -5.92 0.98
CA SER A 89 10.87 -5.92 1.37
C SER A 89 10.68 -6.79 2.62
N ASP A 90 9.93 -6.30 3.60
CA ASP A 90 9.32 -7.08 4.68
C ASP A 90 7.83 -7.25 4.41
#